data_AF-A0A5C3L5V3-F1
#
_entry.id   AF-A0A5C3L5V3-F1
#
_cell.length_a   1.000
_cell.length_b   1.000
_cell.length_c   1.000
_cell.angle_alpha   90.00
_cell.angle_beta   90.00
_cell.angle_gamma   90.00
#
_symmetry.space_group_name_H-M   'P 1'
#
loop_
_entity.id
_entity.type
_entity.pdbx_description
1 polymer ?
#
loop_
_entity_poly.entity_id
_entity_poly.type
_entity_poly.pdbx_seq_one_letter_code
_entity_poly.pdbx_strand_id
1 'polypeptide(L)'
;MCSSTDDKCRVPFYSRDPELTKDEWISVLRLSTRWFFGEMREVAIRKLTEMEMDPVDRVCLGKELHIHTWLLTGYEDLVARIEIITEEEAERIGWRAALKV
;
A
#
# COMPACT_ATOMS: atom_id res chain seq x y z
N MET A 1 -22.42 0.52 48.82
CA MET A 1 -22.49 -0.77 48.08
C MET A 1 -22.20 -0.45 46.63
N CYS A 2 -21.13 -1.01 46.08
CA CYS A 2 -20.47 -0.55 44.86
C CYS A 2 -21.39 -0.41 43.65
N SER A 3 -21.27 0.75 43.01
CA SER A 3 -21.55 1.00 41.61
C SER A 3 -20.58 0.19 40.74
N SER A 4 -21.05 -0.50 39.70
CA SER A 4 -20.19 -0.89 38.58
C SER A 4 -21.02 -1.01 37.32
N THR A 5 -21.03 0.08 36.57
CA THR A 5 -21.18 0.10 35.12
C THR A 5 -19.87 -0.42 34.51
N ASP A 6 -19.88 -1.61 33.94
CA ASP A 6 -18.79 -2.15 33.11
C ASP A 6 -19.47 -2.77 31.88
N ASP A 7 -19.85 -2.01 30.86
CA ASP A 7 -19.00 -1.41 29.82
C ASP A 7 -17.85 -2.33 29.36
N LYS A 8 -18.04 -2.89 28.16
CA LYS A 8 -17.05 -3.59 27.32
C LYS A 8 -16.51 -4.93 27.86
N CYS A 9 -17.15 -6.01 27.41
CA CYS A 9 -16.44 -7.20 26.97
C CYS A 9 -15.50 -6.83 25.80
N ARG A 10 -14.43 -6.08 26.08
CA ARG A 10 -13.30 -5.91 25.17
C ARG A 10 -12.52 -7.20 25.28
N VAL A 11 -12.81 -8.15 24.41
CA VAL A 11 -11.95 -9.31 24.22
C VAL A 11 -10.50 -8.80 24.07
N PRO A 12 -9.52 -9.41 24.75
CA PRO A 12 -8.13 -9.10 24.51
C PRO A 12 -7.78 -9.67 23.14
N PHE A 13 -8.17 -8.96 22.09
CA PHE A 13 -7.58 -9.12 20.78
C PHE A 13 -6.09 -8.88 21.01
N TYR A 14 -5.29 -9.94 20.88
CA TYR A 14 -3.84 -9.90 20.94
C TYR A 14 -3.36 -8.76 20.04
N SER A 15 -3.10 -7.61 20.66
CA SER A 15 -2.80 -6.34 20.01
C SER A 15 -1.32 -6.29 19.69
N ARG A 16 -0.86 -7.26 18.89
CA ARG A 16 0.44 -7.21 18.26
C ARG A 16 0.21 -7.25 16.77
N ASP A 17 0.35 -6.09 16.14
CA ASP A 17 0.47 -6.05 14.68
C ASP A 17 1.56 -7.04 14.29
N PRO A 18 1.31 -7.95 13.33
CA PRO A 18 2.33 -8.89 12.92
C PRO A 18 3.50 -8.12 12.31
N GLU A 19 4.71 -8.43 12.77
CA GLU A 19 5.95 -7.94 12.17
C GLU A 19 6.17 -8.69 10.85
N LEU A 20 5.59 -8.16 9.77
CA LEU A 20 5.74 -8.70 8.42
C LEU A 20 6.73 -7.85 7.61
N THR A 21 7.46 -8.52 6.73
CA THR A 21 8.29 -7.92 5.70
C THR A 21 7.42 -7.20 4.65
N LYS A 22 8.06 -6.36 3.83
CA LYS A 22 7.40 -5.66 2.72
C LYS A 22 6.70 -6.63 1.76
N ASP A 23 7.38 -7.71 1.38
CA ASP A 23 6.85 -8.69 0.43
C ASP A 23 5.65 -9.47 0.99
N GLU A 24 5.67 -9.77 2.29
CA GLU A 24 4.54 -10.37 2.99
C GLU A 24 3.35 -9.40 3.02
N TRP A 25 3.56 -8.12 3.32
CA TRP A 25 2.49 -7.13 3.25
C TRP A 25 1.94 -6.94 1.84
N ILE A 26 2.77 -6.97 0.79
CA ILE A 26 2.31 -6.95 -0.60
C ILE A 26 1.44 -8.18 -0.88
N SER A 27 1.82 -9.35 -0.36
CA SER A 27 1.02 -10.58 -0.48
C SER A 27 -0.33 -10.45 0.24
N VAL A 28 -0.35 -9.90 1.46
CA VAL A 28 -1.58 -9.59 2.20
C VAL A 28 -2.46 -8.61 1.41
N LEU A 29 -1.88 -7.57 0.83
CA LEU A 29 -2.59 -6.57 0.04
C LEU A 29 -3.24 -7.18 -1.22
N ARG A 30 -2.50 -8.03 -1.94
CA ARG A 30 -3.02 -8.76 -3.11
C ARG A 30 -4.18 -9.68 -2.75
N LEU A 31 -4.01 -10.48 -1.69
CA LEU A 31 -5.05 -11.43 -1.24
C LEU A 31 -6.30 -10.71 -0.73
N SER A 32 -6.13 -9.68 0.10
CA SER A 32 -7.26 -8.89 0.62
C SER A 32 -8.02 -8.16 -0.49
N THR A 33 -7.32 -7.65 -1.51
CA THR A 33 -7.95 -7.07 -2.70
C THR A 33 -8.74 -8.12 -3.49
N ARG A 34 -8.16 -9.30 -3.72
CA ARG A 34 -8.81 -10.39 -4.47
C ARG A 34 -10.05 -10.95 -3.79
N TRP A 35 -10.05 -11.01 -2.46
CA TRP A 35 -11.14 -11.57 -1.67
C TRP A 35 -12.10 -10.51 -1.10
N PHE A 36 -11.94 -9.25 -1.49
CA PHE A 36 -12.78 -8.13 -1.04
C PHE A 36 -12.77 -7.92 0.48
N PHE A 37 -11.64 -8.18 1.13
CA PHE A 37 -11.43 -7.90 2.55
C PHE A 37 -10.96 -6.45 2.75
N GLY A 38 -11.92 -5.51 2.77
CA GLY A 38 -11.67 -4.07 2.84
C GLY A 38 -10.80 -3.63 4.01
N GLU A 39 -11.13 -4.07 5.24
CA GLU A 39 -10.39 -3.68 6.44
C GLU A 39 -8.93 -4.14 6.40
N MET A 40 -8.68 -5.38 5.96
CA MET A 40 -7.33 -5.92 5.83
C MET A 40 -6.54 -5.22 4.72
N ARG A 41 -7.22 -4.87 3.62
CA ARG A 41 -6.63 -4.07 2.53
C ARG A 41 -6.18 -2.71 3.05
N GLU A 42 -6.99 -2.02 3.83
CA GLU A 42 -6.65 -0.72 4.42
C GLU A 42 -5.46 -0.81 5.38
N VAL A 43 -5.42 -1.85 6.22
CA VAL A 43 -4.28 -2.11 7.12
C VAL A 43 -2.99 -2.32 6.32
N ALA A 44 -3.04 -3.15 5.28
CA ALA A 44 -1.88 -3.43 4.44
C ALA A 44 -1.39 -2.18 3.69
N ILE A 45 -2.31 -1.35 3.15
CA ILE A 45 -1.96 -0.08 2.51
C ILE A 45 -1.26 0.84 3.50
N ARG A 46 -1.79 1.01 4.72
CA ARG A 46 -1.19 1.86 5.74
C ARG A 46 0.23 1.40 6.09
N LYS A 47 0.41 0.11 6.39
CA LYS A 47 1.71 -0.47 6.75
C LYS A 47 2.73 -0.35 5.61
N LEU A 48 2.32 -0.59 4.36
CA LEU A 48 3.21 -0.43 3.19
C LEU A 48 3.53 1.03 2.89
N THR A 49 2.63 1.97 3.20
CA THR A 49 2.88 3.42 3.02
C THR A 49 3.91 3.94 4.03
N GLU A 50 3.96 3.34 5.23
CA GLU A 50 4.97 3.66 6.26
C GLU A 50 6.36 3.10 5.91
N MET A 51 6.43 2.10 5.01
CA MET A 51 7.69 1.50 4.57
C MET A 51 8.29 2.26 3.37
N GLU A 52 9.60 2.44 3.38
CA GLU A 52 10.31 2.99 2.23
C GLU A 52 10.15 2.07 1.02
N MET A 53 9.75 2.62 -0.13
CA MET A 53 9.49 1.89 -1.36
C MET A 53 10.03 2.70 -2.52
N ASP A 54 10.67 2.02 -3.47
CA ASP A 54 11.12 2.63 -4.70
C ASP A 54 9.95 3.30 -5.43
N PRO A 55 10.09 4.55 -5.93
CA PRO A 55 9.01 5.26 -6.58
C PRO A 55 8.41 4.52 -7.79
N VAL A 56 9.22 3.79 -8.57
CA VAL A 56 8.75 2.99 -9.71
C VAL A 56 7.91 1.81 -9.22
N ASP A 57 8.36 1.11 -8.18
CA ASP A 57 7.59 0.02 -7.56
C ASP A 57 6.26 0.53 -7.00
N ARG A 58 6.26 1.70 -6.36
CA ARG A 58 5.06 2.33 -5.80
C ARG A 58 4.05 2.67 -6.89
N VAL A 59 4.50 3.23 -8.02
CA VAL A 59 3.63 3.47 -9.18
C VAL A 59 3.09 2.16 -9.75
N CYS A 60 3.94 1.15 -9.95
CA CYS A 60 3.53 -0.14 -10.49
C CYS A 60 2.45 -0.81 -9.62
N LEU A 61 2.67 -0.89 -8.31
CA LEU A 61 1.71 -1.47 -7.36
C LEU A 61 0.44 -0.61 -7.25
N GLY A 62 0.58 0.72 -7.29
CA GLY A 62 -0.56 1.64 -7.31
C GLY A 62 -1.47 1.41 -8.52
N LYS A 63 -0.90 1.09 -9.69
CA LYS A 63 -1.66 0.74 -10.91
C LYS A 63 -2.30 -0.63 -10.77
N GLU A 64 -1.54 -1.63 -10.34
CA GLU A 64 -1.99 -3.02 -10.19
C GLU A 64 -3.17 -3.14 -9.20
N LEU A 65 -3.09 -2.45 -8.06
CA LEU A 65 -3.98 -2.63 -6.92
C LEU A 65 -4.97 -1.46 -6.75
N HIS A 66 -5.01 -0.55 -7.72
CA HIS A 66 -5.88 0.63 -7.76
C HIS A 66 -5.77 1.50 -6.49
N ILE A 67 -4.55 1.94 -6.18
CA ILE A 67 -4.25 2.80 -5.02
C ILE A 67 -3.79 4.17 -5.54
N HIS A 68 -4.74 5.10 -5.65
CA HIS A 68 -4.51 6.42 -6.24
C HIS A 68 -3.45 7.25 -5.51
N THR A 69 -3.38 7.16 -4.19
CA THR A 69 -2.39 7.90 -3.39
C THR A 69 -0.97 7.47 -3.72
N TRP A 70 -0.74 6.18 -3.99
CA TRP A 70 0.57 5.65 -4.38
C TRP A 70 0.98 6.06 -5.79
N LEU A 71 0.02 6.20 -6.70
CA LEU A 71 0.28 6.75 -8.03
C LEU A 71 0.75 8.20 -7.91
N LEU A 72 0.00 9.02 -7.17
CA LEU A 72 0.31 10.43 -7.03
C LEU A 72 1.69 10.65 -6.40
N THR A 73 1.94 10.06 -5.22
CA THR A 73 3.22 10.26 -4.52
C THR A 73 4.38 9.60 -5.26
N GLY A 74 4.16 8.45 -5.91
CA GLY A 74 5.17 7.81 -6.74
C GLY A 74 5.58 8.69 -7.93
N TYR A 75 4.61 9.32 -8.62
CA TYR A 75 4.92 10.25 -9.71
C TYR A 75 5.59 11.54 -9.21
N GLU A 76 5.15 12.09 -8.08
CA GLU A 76 5.78 13.26 -7.46
C GLU A 76 7.27 12.99 -7.16
N ASP A 77 7.57 11.85 -6.53
CA ASP A 77 8.94 11.43 -6.21
C ASP A 77 9.78 11.21 -7.48
N LEU A 78 9.18 10.63 -8.53
CA LEU A 78 9.86 10.43 -9.83
C LEU A 78 10.15 11.72 -10.59
N VAL A 79 9.32 12.76 -10.42
CA VAL A 79 9.53 14.07 -11.05
C VAL A 79 10.51 14.91 -10.23
N ALA A 80 10.55 14.73 -8.91
CA ALA A 80 11.42 15.47 -8.01
C ALA A 80 12.89 14.99 -8.04
N ARG A 81 13.16 13.74 -8.40
CA ARG A 81 14.54 13.22 -8.47
C ARG A 81 15.32 13.87 -9.62
N ILE A 82 16.63 14.06 -9.40
CA ILE A 82 17.55 14.63 -10.39
C ILE A 82 17.85 13.62 -11.52
N GLU A 83 17.74 12.32 -11.22
CA GLU A 83 18.02 11.25 -12.17
C GLU A 83 16.94 11.13 -13.24
N ILE A 84 17.39 11.02 -14.49
CA ILE A 84 16.51 10.83 -15.65
C ILE A 84 15.88 9.44 -15.56
N ILE A 85 14.58 9.35 -15.85
CA ILE A 85 13.88 8.07 -15.98
C ILE A 85 14.55 7.21 -17.05
N THR A 86 15.02 6.02 -16.67
CA THR A 86 15.63 5.09 -17.62
C THR A 86 14.55 4.44 -18.50
N GLU A 87 14.96 3.88 -19.64
CA GLU A 87 14.04 3.20 -20.55
C GLU A 87 13.36 2.00 -19.84
N GLU A 88 14.10 1.28 -19.00
CA GLU A 88 13.58 0.15 -18.22
C GLU A 88 12.51 0.59 -17.22
N GLU A 89 12.73 1.69 -16.49
CA GLU A 89 11.75 2.24 -15.56
C GLU A 89 10.50 2.73 -16.30
N ALA A 90 10.68 3.42 -17.44
CA ALA A 90 9.59 3.88 -18.27
C ALA A 90 8.72 2.71 -18.77
N GLU A 91 9.35 1.62 -19.24
CA GLU A 91 8.66 0.39 -19.64
C GLU A 91 7.87 -0.23 -18.48
N ARG A 92 8.45 -0.31 -17.28
CA ARG A 92 7.75 -0.80 -16.08
C ARG A 92 6.53 0.04 -15.72
N ILE A 93 6.64 1.38 -15.81
CA ILE A 93 5.52 2.31 -15.59
C ILE A 93 4.46 2.18 -16.69
N GLY A 94 4.84 1.69 -17.88
CA GLY A 94 3.95 1.47 -19.02
C GLY A 94 3.72 2.74 -19.84
N TRP A 95 4.78 3.52 -20.11
CA TRP A 95 4.75 4.76 -20.91
C TRP A 95 4.04 4.61 -22.27
N ARG A 96 4.07 3.41 -22.86
CA ARG A 96 3.37 3.10 -24.13
C ARG A 96 1.87 3.38 -24.08
N ALA A 97 1.25 3.29 -22.90
CA ALA A 97 -0.16 3.67 -22.71
C ALA A 97 -0.41 5.17 -22.92
N ALA A 98 0.58 6.03 -22.64
CA ALA A 98 0.48 7.47 -22.84
C ALA A 98 0.57 7.89 -24.32
N LEU A 99 1.20 7.06 -25.17
CA LEU A 99 1.36 7.33 -26.60
C LEU A 99 0.24 6.78 -27.48
N LYS A 100 -0.66 5.98 -26.92
CA LYS A 100 -1.75 5.37 -27.66
C LYS A 100 -2.92 6.38 -27.72
N VAL A 101 -2.90 7.23 -28.74
CA VAL A 101 -3.98 8.16 -29.13
C VAL A 101 -4.96 7.47 -30.07
#